data_AF-A0A4Q3CIL7-F1
#
_entry.id   AF-A0A4Q3CIL7-F1
#
_cell.length_a   1.000
_cell.length_b   1.000
_cell.length_c   1.000
_cell.angle_alpha   90.00
_cell.angle_beta   90.00
_cell.angle_gamma   90.00
#
_symmetry.space_group_name_H-M   'P 1'
#
loop_
_entity.id
_entity.type
_entity.pdbx_description
1 polymer ?
#
loop_
_entity_poly.entity_id
_entity_poly.type
_entity_poly.pdbx_seq_one_letter_code
_entity_poly.pdbx_strand_id
1 'polypeptide(L)'
;MTDFVVPAYIRGELVEGPLVEFGGRGGDAAFLAPDPVTILDRLPLRSAGMLSDLYTLSFDDILDYLEELGERLRLDRNPLMQAALEASVPFSDLTRPLLHSAYESAPDLFRRDRVIE
;
A
#
# COMPACT_ATOMS: atom_id res chain seq x y z
N MET A 1 -8.04 -2.76 -23.82
CA MET A 1 -6.79 -2.18 -23.31
C MET A 1 -7.16 -1.39 -22.09
N THR A 2 -6.52 -1.68 -20.96
CA THR A 2 -6.81 -1.05 -19.69
C THR A 2 -5.91 0.17 -19.48
N ASP A 3 -6.49 1.30 -19.09
CA ASP A 3 -5.76 2.55 -18.84
C ASP A 3 -5.40 2.76 -17.35
N PHE A 4 -5.79 1.83 -16.48
CA PHE A 4 -5.51 1.89 -15.04
C PHE A 4 -4.11 1.33 -14.75
N VAL A 5 -3.20 2.20 -14.32
CA VAL A 5 -1.82 1.88 -13.97
C VAL A 5 -1.63 1.93 -12.46
N VAL A 6 -1.06 0.88 -11.89
CA VAL A 6 -0.65 0.78 -10.48
C VAL A 6 0.88 0.75 -10.42
N PRO A 7 1.53 1.84 -10.02
CA PRO A 7 3.00 1.86 -9.93
C PRO A 7 3.48 1.06 -8.72
N ALA A 8 4.76 0.71 -8.72
CA ALA A 8 5.43 0.13 -7.56
C ALA A 8 6.26 1.19 -6.83
N TYR A 9 6.38 1.06 -5.51
CA TYR A 9 7.30 1.85 -4.69
C TYR A 9 8.32 0.92 -4.05
N ILE A 10 9.61 1.16 -4.31
CA ILE A 10 10.71 0.35 -3.76
C ILE A 10 11.67 1.30 -3.05
N ARG A 11 11.75 1.19 -1.71
CA ARG A 11 12.60 2.05 -0.86
C ARG A 11 12.43 3.55 -1.13
N GLY A 12 11.18 3.99 -1.27
CA GLY A 12 10.83 5.40 -1.52
C GLY A 12 10.95 5.84 -2.98
N GLU A 13 11.41 4.98 -3.89
CA GLU A 13 11.49 5.28 -5.32
C GLU A 13 10.25 4.78 -6.05
N LEU A 14 9.65 5.66 -6.86
CA LEU A 14 8.56 5.33 -7.77
C LEU A 14 9.11 4.53 -8.97
N VAL A 15 8.45 3.42 -9.30
CA VAL A 15 8.76 2.59 -10.47
C VAL A 15 7.53 2.50 -11.36
N GLU A 16 7.65 2.97 -12.60
CA GLU A 16 6.53 3.13 -13.54
C GLU A 16 6.60 2.18 -14.74
N GLY A 17 7.64 1.35 -14.86
CA GLY A 17 7.73 0.37 -15.94
C GLY A 17 9.02 -0.44 -15.97
N PRO A 18 9.13 -1.41 -16.91
CA PRO A 18 8.17 -1.73 -17.97
C PRO A 18 6.84 -2.28 -17.42
N LEU A 19 5.71 -1.94 -18.04
CA LEU A 19 4.38 -2.35 -17.57
C LEU A 19 3.94 -3.68 -18.19
N VAL A 20 3.33 -4.53 -17.38
CA VAL A 20 2.64 -5.76 -17.80
C VAL A 20 1.21 -5.76 -17.25
N GLU A 21 0.31 -6.49 -17.92
CA GLU A 21 -1.10 -6.57 -17.54
C GLU A 21 -1.33 -7.66 -16.48
N PHE A 22 -2.08 -7.29 -15.44
CA PHE A 22 -2.56 -8.18 -14.39
C PHE A 22 -4.09 -8.25 -14.44
N GLY A 23 -4.63 -9.47 -14.54
CA GLY A 23 -6.07 -9.69 -14.48
C GLY A 23 -6.61 -9.77 -13.06
N GLY A 24 -7.85 -9.33 -12.87
CA GLY A 24 -8.65 -9.55 -11.67
C GLY A 24 -9.34 -10.92 -11.67
N ARG A 25 -9.96 -11.26 -10.54
CA ARG A 25 -10.76 -12.49 -10.46
C ARG A 25 -11.95 -12.39 -11.42
N GLY A 26 -12.17 -13.44 -12.23
CA GLY A 26 -13.28 -13.49 -13.19
C GLY A 26 -12.94 -12.95 -14.58
N GLY A 27 -11.79 -12.29 -14.76
CA GLY A 27 -11.34 -11.81 -16.08
C GLY A 27 -11.99 -10.52 -16.57
N ASP A 28 -12.94 -9.96 -15.81
CA ASP A 28 -13.68 -8.75 -16.15
C ASP A 28 -12.93 -7.45 -15.83
N ALA A 29 -11.86 -7.54 -15.06
CA ALA A 29 -11.01 -6.42 -14.66
C ALA A 29 -9.55 -6.73 -14.94
N ALA A 30 -8.78 -5.69 -15.26
CA ALA A 30 -7.33 -5.78 -15.37
C ALA A 30 -6.71 -4.44 -14.94
N PHE A 31 -5.40 -4.42 -14.71
CA PHE A 31 -4.59 -3.22 -14.51
C PHE A 31 -3.18 -3.43 -15.05
N LEU A 32 -2.47 -2.34 -15.31
CA LEU A 32 -1.07 -2.36 -15.70
C LEU A 32 -0.19 -2.07 -14.49
N ALA A 33 0.88 -2.83 -14.28
CA ALA A 33 1.86 -2.56 -13.23
C ALA A 33 3.28 -2.95 -13.69
N PRO A 34 4.34 -2.44 -13.04
CA PRO A 34 5.70 -2.83 -13.37
C PRO A 34 5.89 -4.35 -13.34
N ASP A 35 6.59 -4.88 -14.34
CA ASP A 35 6.92 -6.31 -14.42
C ASP A 35 7.73 -6.73 -13.20
N PRO A 36 7.22 -7.63 -12.34
CA PRO A 36 7.90 -8.09 -11.15
C PRO A 36 9.28 -8.67 -11.44
N VAL A 37 9.46 -9.31 -12.61
CA VAL A 37 10.74 -9.90 -13.02
C VAL A 37 11.82 -8.82 -13.17
N THR A 38 11.44 -7.61 -13.59
CA THR A 38 12.38 -6.50 -13.79
C THR A 38 12.75 -5.74 -12.51
N ILE A 39 12.03 -5.98 -11.41
CA ILE A 39 12.23 -5.28 -10.13
C ILE A 39 12.60 -6.21 -8.98
N LEU A 40 12.58 -7.53 -9.19
CA LEU A 40 12.76 -8.54 -8.15
C LEU A 40 14.10 -8.40 -7.42
N ASP A 41 15.18 -8.08 -8.15
CA ASP A 41 16.52 -7.91 -7.61
C ASP A 41 16.68 -6.64 -6.75
N ARG A 42 15.72 -5.71 -6.83
CA ARG A 42 15.69 -4.48 -6.02
C ARG A 42 15.00 -4.67 -4.67
N LEU A 43 14.19 -5.73 -4.50
CA LEU A 43 13.44 -5.98 -3.26
C LEU A 43 14.36 -6.36 -2.09
N PRO A 44 15.33 -7.30 -2.24
CA PRO A 44 16.24 -7.61 -1.16
C PRO A 44 17.18 -6.45 -0.86
N LEU A 45 17.51 -6.28 0.42
CA LEU A 45 18.64 -5.43 0.81
C LEU A 45 19.94 -6.16 0.46
N ARG A 46 20.90 -5.41 -0.09
CA ARG A 46 22.23 -5.95 -0.42
C ARG A 46 23.04 -6.31 0.83
N SER A 47 22.73 -5.69 1.97
CA SER A 47 23.32 -5.99 3.27
C SER A 47 22.43 -5.48 4.40
N ALA A 48 22.58 -6.04 5.61
CA ALA A 48 21.86 -5.56 6.80
C ALA A 48 22.23 -4.11 7.17
N GLY A 49 23.44 -3.64 6.83
CA GLY A 49 23.87 -2.26 7.11
C GLY A 49 23.06 -1.18 6.38
N MET A 50 22.28 -1.58 5.36
CA MET A 50 21.33 -0.69 4.69
C MET A 50 20.13 -0.30 5.56
N LEU A 51 19.97 -0.91 6.74
CA LEU A 51 18.98 -0.55 7.76
C LEU A 51 19.60 0.29 8.89
N SER A 52 20.82 0.80 8.72
CA SER A 52 21.55 1.53 9.76
C SER A 52 20.80 2.77 10.27
N ASP A 53 20.04 3.43 9.39
CA ASP A 53 19.14 4.53 9.70
C ASP A 53 17.98 4.10 10.61
N LEU A 54 17.39 2.93 10.40
CA LEU A 54 16.32 2.43 11.26
C LEU A 54 16.77 2.22 12.71
N TYR A 55 18.03 1.85 12.93
CA TYR A 55 18.59 1.71 14.28
C TYR A 55 18.78 3.05 15.01
N THR A 56 18.62 4.18 14.32
CA THR A 56 18.64 5.52 14.95
C THR A 56 17.27 5.97 15.43
N LEU A 57 16.19 5.31 14.99
CA LEU A 57 14.83 5.62 15.41
C LEU A 57 14.57 5.04 16.81
N SER A 58 13.97 5.85 17.68
CA SER A 58 13.40 5.33 18.91
C SER A 58 12.08 4.60 18.61
N PHE A 59 11.66 3.76 19.54
CA PHE A 59 10.34 3.13 19.44
C PHE A 59 9.21 4.17 19.46
N ASP A 60 9.36 5.23 20.26
CA ASP A 60 8.40 6.34 20.30
C ASP A 60 8.33 7.07 18.95
N ASP A 61 9.44 7.29 18.24
CA ASP A 61 9.42 7.89 16.89
C ASP A 61 8.58 7.05 15.91
N ILE A 62 8.66 5.72 16.03
CA ILE A 62 7.86 4.80 15.20
C ILE A 62 6.38 4.92 15.56
N LEU A 63 6.04 4.94 16.86
CA LEU A 63 4.66 5.08 17.31
C LEU A 63 4.05 6.42 16.87
N ASP A 64 4.78 7.52 17.02
CA ASP A 64 4.34 8.86 16.63
C ASP A 64 4.11 8.93 15.12
N TYR A 65 5.01 8.34 14.32
CA TYR A 65 4.83 8.24 12.88
C TYR A 65 3.58 7.44 12.49
N LEU A 66 3.34 6.29 13.12
CA LEU A 66 2.17 5.46 12.81
C LEU A 66 0.86 6.15 13.21
N GLU A 67 0.79 6.77 14.39
CA GLU A 67 -0.37 7.54 14.84
C GLU A 67 -0.72 8.65 13.82
N GLU A 68 0.30 9.41 13.40
CA GLU A 68 0.18 10.47 12.41
C GLU A 68 -0.23 9.96 11.02
N LEU A 69 0.27 8.78 10.63
CA LEU A 69 -0.09 8.12 9.37
C LEU A 69 -1.55 7.67 9.41
N GLY A 70 -2.00 7.07 10.51
CA GLY A 70 -3.39 6.63 10.69
C GLY A 70 -4.38 7.76 10.43
N GLU A 71 -4.16 8.94 11.01
CA GLU A 71 -5.00 10.12 10.78
C GLU A 71 -5.03 10.56 9.30
N ARG A 72 -3.94 10.37 8.57
CA ARG A 72 -3.85 10.67 7.13
C ARG A 72 -4.50 9.60 6.26
N LEU A 73 -4.76 8.39 6.78
CA LEU A 73 -5.42 7.29 6.06
C LEU A 73 -6.95 7.31 6.21
N ARG A 74 -7.52 8.28 6.92
CA ARG A 74 -8.97 8.41 7.09
C ARG A 74 -9.70 8.53 5.76
N LEU A 75 -10.61 7.60 5.48
CA LEU A 75 -11.36 7.52 4.22
C LEU A 75 -12.17 8.79 3.94
N ASP A 76 -12.74 9.43 4.95
CA ASP A 76 -13.53 10.66 4.81
C ASP A 76 -12.69 11.90 4.43
N ARG A 77 -11.35 11.82 4.60
CA ARG A 77 -10.44 12.97 4.44
C ARG A 77 -9.35 12.78 3.39
N ASN A 78 -9.10 11.54 2.96
CA ASN A 78 -8.03 11.22 2.03
C ASN A 78 -8.58 10.82 0.65
N PRO A 79 -8.45 11.68 -0.37
CA PRO A 79 -8.89 11.38 -1.73
C PRO A 79 -8.21 10.15 -2.35
N LEU A 80 -6.96 9.84 -1.94
CA LEU A 80 -6.25 8.66 -2.41
C LEU A 80 -6.86 7.38 -1.85
N MET A 81 -7.33 7.40 -0.59
CA MET A 81 -8.04 6.25 0.00
C MET A 81 -9.40 6.05 -0.66
N GLN A 82 -10.10 7.13 -0.98
CA GLN A 82 -11.37 7.06 -1.73
C GLN A 82 -11.15 6.48 -3.14
N ALA A 83 -10.13 6.95 -3.85
CA ALA A 83 -9.76 6.43 -5.16
C ALA A 83 -9.35 4.95 -5.10
N ALA A 84 -8.56 4.56 -4.09
CA ALA A 84 -8.14 3.19 -3.88
C ALA A 84 -9.32 2.25 -3.59
N LEU A 85 -10.31 2.70 -2.80
CA LEU A 85 -11.54 1.94 -2.55
C LEU A 85 -12.27 1.65 -3.87
N GLU A 86 -12.57 2.67 -4.67
CA GLU A 86 -13.27 2.49 -5.94
C GLU A 86 -12.48 1.61 -6.92
N ALA A 87 -11.16 1.80 -6.98
CA ALA A 87 -10.28 0.98 -7.79
C ALA A 87 -10.24 -0.49 -7.34
N SER A 88 -10.44 -0.76 -6.05
CA SER A 88 -10.37 -2.11 -5.47
C SER A 88 -11.64 -2.93 -5.68
N VAL A 89 -12.80 -2.29 -5.84
CA VAL A 89 -14.11 -2.97 -6.02
C VAL A 89 -14.07 -4.07 -7.08
N PRO A 90 -13.58 -3.85 -8.31
CA PRO A 90 -13.57 -4.89 -9.34
C PRO A 90 -12.54 -6.02 -9.12
N PHE A 91 -11.62 -5.88 -8.16
CA PHE A 91 -10.57 -6.88 -7.88
C PHE A 91 -10.78 -7.64 -6.57
N SER A 92 -11.70 -7.20 -5.71
CA SER A 92 -11.94 -7.78 -4.40
C SER A 92 -13.03 -8.86 -4.43
N ASP A 93 -12.86 -9.90 -3.62
CA ASP A 93 -13.90 -10.91 -3.35
C ASP A 93 -14.93 -10.42 -2.30
N LEU A 94 -14.69 -9.26 -1.70
CA LEU A 94 -15.59 -8.68 -0.72
C LEU A 94 -16.74 -7.94 -1.42
N THR A 95 -17.92 -7.96 -0.80
CA THR A 95 -19.00 -7.07 -1.21
C THR A 95 -18.60 -5.61 -0.95
N ARG A 96 -19.13 -4.67 -1.75
CA ARG A 96 -18.82 -3.23 -1.59
C ARG A 96 -18.97 -2.72 -0.15
N PRO A 97 -20.00 -3.07 0.63
CA PRO A 97 -20.10 -2.65 2.03
C PRO A 97 -18.98 -3.19 2.92
N LEU A 98 -18.56 -4.46 2.72
CA LEU A 98 -17.46 -5.04 3.48
C LEU A 98 -16.11 -4.39 3.12
N LEU A 99 -15.89 -4.12 1.84
CA LEU A 99 -14.69 -3.42 1.38
C LEU A 99 -14.64 -1.98 1.92
N HIS A 100 -15.77 -1.26 1.91
CA HIS A 100 -15.87 0.08 2.52
C HIS A 100 -15.53 0.04 4.01
N SER A 101 -16.12 -0.90 4.75
CA SER A 101 -15.84 -1.09 6.18
C SER A 101 -14.36 -1.41 6.47
N ALA A 102 -13.70 -2.17 5.59
CA ALA A 102 -12.26 -2.41 5.69
C ALA A 102 -11.43 -1.12 5.49
N TYR A 103 -11.80 -0.27 4.52
CA TYR A 103 -11.13 1.03 4.31
C TYR A 103 -11.39 2.02 5.45
N GLU A 104 -12.60 2.05 6.03
CA GLU A 104 -12.92 2.89 7.18
C GLU A 104 -12.15 2.50 8.44
N SER A 105 -11.90 1.20 8.64
CA SER A 105 -11.19 0.68 9.81
C SER A 105 -9.66 0.66 9.65
N ALA A 106 -9.13 0.87 8.44
CA ALA A 106 -7.69 0.84 8.19
C ALA A 106 -6.87 1.79 9.10
N PRO A 107 -7.30 3.04 9.38
CA PRO A 107 -6.60 3.93 10.32
C PRO A 107 -6.39 3.35 11.72
N ASP A 108 -7.34 2.55 12.22
CA ASP A 108 -7.30 2.02 13.59
C ASP A 108 -6.19 0.99 13.81
N LEU A 109 -5.61 0.45 12.73
CA LEU A 109 -4.47 -0.46 12.76
C LEU A 109 -3.16 0.26 13.14
N PHE A 110 -3.12 1.59 13.01
CA PHE A 110 -1.92 2.40 13.20
C PHE A 110 -1.89 3.18 14.52
N ARG A 111 -2.91 3.04 15.37
CA ARG A 111 -2.98 3.72 16.67
C ARG A 111 -1.88 3.19 17.60
N ARG A 112 -1.24 4.09 18.37
CA ARG A 112 -0.20 3.72 19.34
C ARG A 112 -0.68 2.69 20.36
N ASP A 113 -1.96 2.74 20.73
CA ASP A 113 -2.56 1.88 21.75
C ASP A 113 -2.80 0.43 21.29
N ARG A 114 -2.52 0.12 20.02
CA ARG A 114 -2.58 -1.24 19.47
C ARG A 114 -1.32 -2.07 19.75
N VAL A 115 -0.19 -1.43 20.02
CA VAL A 115 1.07 -2.11 20.30
C VAL A 115 1.22 -2.25 21.81
N ILE A 116 1.09 -3.47 22.31
CA ILE A 116 1.23 -3.82 23.72
C ILE A 116 2.59 -4.50 23.89
N GLU A 117 3.44 -3.96 24.76
CA GLU A 117 4.71 -4.59 25.19
C GLU A 117 4.46 -5.74 26.18
#